data_AF-A0A016WG20-F1
#
_entry.id   AF-A0A016WG20-F1
#
_cell.length_a   1.000
_cell.length_b   1.000
_cell.length_c   1.000
_cell.angle_alpha   90.00
_cell.angle_beta   90.00
_cell.angle_gamma   90.00
#
_symmetry.space_group_name_H-M   'P 1'
#
loop_
_entity.id
_entity.type
_entity.pdbx_description
1 polymer ?
#
loop_
_entity_poly.entity_id
_entity_poly.type
_entity_poly.pdbx_seq_one_letter_code
_entity_poly.pdbx_strand_id
1 'polypeptide(L)'
;MDLKEKVYRANPLLQYRRGSTADEAHRFLLDFMDDQAPSRTTCFIWYRKFRRIMYEASRIGRPPTQKRSVVIATCEAQPDHSVRDVAARTQTSKSTIHDVLRTSDKVPKLPRVLPHVLSTWDKKRCVEVYFPPQPPSYVCFDRFNSHHG
;
A
#
# COMPACT_ATOMS: atom_id res chain seq x y z
N MET A 1 20.73 10.93 -23.38
CA MET A 1 20.49 9.46 -23.28
C MET A 1 20.10 8.98 -24.65
N ASP A 2 20.96 8.20 -25.28
CA ASP A 2 20.79 7.75 -26.66
C ASP A 2 19.60 6.78 -26.75
N LEU A 3 18.61 7.08 -27.60
CA LEU A 3 17.42 6.24 -27.81
C LEU A 3 17.83 4.82 -28.23
N LYS A 4 18.97 4.71 -28.89
CA LYS A 4 19.56 3.48 -29.43
C LYS A 4 19.87 2.45 -28.34
N GLU A 5 20.38 2.87 -27.18
CA GLU A 5 20.77 1.92 -26.11
C GLU A 5 19.55 1.29 -25.41
N LYS A 6 18.44 2.04 -25.28
CA LYS A 6 17.20 1.54 -24.66
C LYS A 6 16.46 0.57 -25.56
N VAL A 7 16.43 0.83 -26.87
CA VAL A 7 15.81 -0.06 -27.87
C VAL A 7 16.57 -1.40 -27.94
N TYR A 8 17.90 -1.35 -27.85
CA TYR A 8 18.79 -2.50 -27.98
C TYR A 8 18.53 -3.63 -26.96
N ARG A 9 18.10 -3.30 -25.73
CA ARG A 9 17.77 -4.31 -24.69
C ARG A 9 16.30 -4.68 -24.64
N ALA A 10 15.40 -3.78 -25.07
CA ALA A 10 13.97 -4.00 -24.99
C ALA A 10 13.48 -5.01 -26.05
N ASN A 11 14.03 -4.95 -27.25
CA ASN A 11 13.61 -5.78 -28.39
C ASN A 11 13.92 -7.29 -28.19
N PRO A 12 15.13 -7.71 -27.76
CA PRO A 12 15.41 -9.10 -27.43
C PRO A 12 14.57 -9.64 -26.27
N LEU A 13 14.25 -8.81 -25.28
CA LEU A 13 13.38 -9.21 -24.16
C LEU A 13 11.94 -9.45 -24.64
N LEU A 14 11.45 -8.63 -25.58
CA LEU A 14 10.14 -8.83 -26.19
C LEU A 14 10.07 -10.15 -26.97
N GLN A 15 11.09 -10.44 -27.79
CA GLN A 15 11.18 -11.71 -28.53
C GLN A 15 11.27 -12.92 -27.59
N TYR A 16 12.05 -12.81 -26.51
CA TYR A 16 12.11 -13.85 -25.48
C TYR A 16 10.74 -14.12 -24.84
N ARG A 17 9.98 -13.06 -24.51
CA ARG A 17 8.61 -13.19 -23.96
C ARG A 17 7.60 -13.78 -24.94
N ARG A 18 7.83 -13.62 -26.24
CA ARG A 18 7.02 -14.24 -27.31
C ARG A 18 7.34 -15.72 -27.51
N GLY A 19 8.38 -16.24 -26.86
CA GLY A 19 8.80 -17.64 -26.97
C GLY A 19 9.83 -17.91 -28.06
N SER A 20 10.28 -16.89 -28.79
CA SER A 20 11.31 -17.03 -29.82
C SER A 20 12.65 -17.42 -29.19
N THR A 21 13.39 -18.31 -29.85
CA THR A 21 14.73 -18.71 -29.42
C THR A 21 15.77 -17.59 -29.61
N ALA A 22 16.93 -17.71 -28.95
CA ALA A 22 17.99 -16.70 -29.04
C ALA A 22 18.50 -16.51 -30.48
N ASP A 23 18.48 -17.57 -31.27
CA ASP A 23 18.93 -17.58 -32.66
C ASP A 23 17.92 -16.91 -33.60
N GLU A 24 16.62 -17.20 -33.42
CA GLU A 24 15.54 -16.53 -34.14
C GLU A 24 15.49 -15.03 -33.81
N ALA A 25 15.66 -14.68 -32.54
CA ALA A 25 15.74 -13.29 -32.13
C ALA A 25 16.96 -12.58 -32.71
N HIS A 26 18.11 -13.25 -32.80
CA HIS A 26 19.29 -12.67 -33.43
C HIS A 26 19.07 -12.42 -34.93
N ARG A 27 18.48 -13.38 -35.66
CA ARG A 27 18.12 -13.21 -37.07
C ARG A 27 17.13 -12.07 -37.28
N PHE A 28 16.12 -11.96 -36.42
CA PHE A 28 15.18 -10.84 -36.44
C PHE A 28 15.86 -9.48 -36.19
N LEU A 29 16.82 -9.43 -35.26
CA LEU A 29 17.55 -8.20 -34.96
C LEU A 29 18.53 -7.81 -36.07
N LEU A 30 19.15 -8.79 -36.73
CA LEU A 30 19.96 -8.56 -37.93
C LEU A 30 19.10 -7.97 -39.05
N ASP A 31 17.92 -8.51 -39.31
CA ASP A 31 17.01 -7.99 -40.34
C ASP A 31 16.52 -6.55 -40.00
N PHE A 32 16.31 -6.26 -38.72
CA PHE A 32 15.79 -4.96 -38.27
C PHE A 32 16.85 -3.87 -38.09
N MET A 33 18.08 -4.22 -37.70
CA MET A 33 19.14 -3.28 -37.30
C MET A 33 20.41 -3.38 -38.15
N ASP A 34 20.49 -4.39 -39.03
CA ASP A 34 21.63 -4.66 -39.91
C ASP A 34 22.96 -4.65 -39.14
N ASP A 35 23.93 -3.84 -39.55
CA ASP A 35 25.25 -3.69 -38.91
C ASP A 35 25.21 -3.25 -37.44
N GLN A 36 24.08 -2.71 -36.98
CA GLN A 36 23.90 -2.28 -35.58
C GLN A 36 23.33 -3.39 -34.69
N ALA A 37 23.08 -4.57 -35.24
CA ALA A 37 22.55 -5.70 -34.50
C ALA A 37 23.56 -6.26 -33.47
N PRO A 38 23.09 -6.75 -32.31
CA PRO A 38 23.95 -7.46 -31.38
C PRO A 38 24.54 -8.70 -32.03
N SER A 39 25.79 -9.01 -31.70
CA SER A 39 26.36 -10.30 -32.05
C SER A 39 25.50 -11.46 -31.52
N ARG A 40 25.55 -12.60 -32.22
CA ARG A 40 24.88 -13.83 -31.80
C ARG A 40 25.18 -14.17 -30.34
N THR A 41 26.46 -14.10 -29.95
CA THR A 41 26.93 -14.37 -28.59
C THR A 41 26.28 -13.45 -27.56
N THR A 42 26.14 -12.16 -27.87
CA THR A 42 25.46 -11.19 -27.00
C THR A 42 23.99 -11.56 -26.77
N CYS A 43 23.29 -11.99 -27.82
CA CYS A 43 21.90 -12.45 -27.73
C CYS A 43 21.77 -13.67 -26.80
N PHE A 44 22.67 -14.65 -26.93
CA PHE A 44 22.70 -15.83 -26.04
C PHE A 44 22.96 -15.46 -24.57
N ILE A 45 23.90 -14.55 -24.30
CA ILE A 45 24.19 -14.07 -22.94
C ILE A 45 22.95 -13.41 -22.33
N TRP A 46 22.24 -12.59 -23.09
CA TRP A 46 21.00 -11.95 -22.63
C TRP A 46 19.90 -12.95 -22.37
N TYR A 47 19.68 -13.90 -23.27
CA TYR A 47 18.69 -14.96 -23.09
C TYR A 47 18.95 -15.79 -21.83
N ARG A 48 20.21 -16.15 -21.58
CA ARG A 48 20.61 -16.82 -20.33
C ARG A 48 20.30 -15.95 -19.09
N LYS A 49 20.54 -14.63 -19.20
CA LYS A 49 20.25 -13.67 -18.13
C LYS A 49 18.74 -13.48 -17.93
N PHE A 50 17.93 -13.46 -18.99
CA PHE A 50 16.47 -13.37 -18.91
C PHE A 50 15.88 -14.61 -18.23
N ARG A 51 16.36 -15.79 -18.60
CA ARG A 51 16.00 -17.03 -17.91
C ARG A 51 16.26 -16.90 -16.41
N ARG A 52 17.46 -16.46 -16.02
CA ARG A 52 17.79 -16.24 -14.60
C ARG A 52 16.91 -15.18 -13.94
N ILE A 53 16.68 -14.03 -14.56
CA ILE A 53 15.86 -12.94 -13.96
C ILE A 53 14.38 -13.34 -13.82
N MET A 54 13.84 -14.18 -14.71
CA MET A 54 12.46 -14.65 -14.59
C MET A 54 12.27 -15.63 -13.44
N TYR A 55 13.30 -16.41 -13.08
CA TYR A 55 13.27 -17.37 -11.98
C TYR A 55 13.80 -16.80 -10.65
N GLU A 56 14.71 -15.84 -10.70
CA GLU A 56 15.14 -15.08 -9.52
C GLU A 56 14.04 -14.10 -9.16
N ALA A 57 13.34 -14.34 -8.05
CA ALA A 57 12.41 -13.37 -7.46
C ALA A 57 13.08 -11.98 -7.42
N SER A 58 12.30 -10.92 -7.69
CA SER A 58 12.74 -9.52 -7.64
C SER A 58 13.77 -9.36 -6.53
N ARG A 59 15.02 -9.01 -6.89
CA ARG A 59 16.12 -8.90 -5.93
C ARG A 59 15.59 -8.17 -4.71
N ILE A 60 15.44 -8.91 -3.61
CA ILE A 60 15.07 -8.32 -2.34
C ILE A 60 16.17 -7.31 -2.08
N GLY A 61 15.81 -6.04 -2.14
CA GLY A 61 16.76 -4.94 -1.97
C GLY A 61 17.32 -4.96 -0.55
N ARG A 62 17.75 -3.80 -0.07
CA ARG A 62 18.08 -3.68 1.35
C ARG A 62 16.87 -4.17 2.17
N PRO A 63 17.05 -5.13 3.11
CA PRO A 63 15.95 -5.59 3.93
C PRO A 63 15.32 -4.40 4.64
N PRO A 64 13.98 -4.35 4.74
CA PRO A 64 13.29 -3.25 5.38
C PRO A 64 13.79 -3.10 6.82
N THR A 65 14.05 -1.86 7.23
CA THR A 65 14.59 -1.56 8.56
C THR A 65 13.67 -2.14 9.64
N GLN A 66 14.24 -2.95 10.54
CA GLN A 66 13.53 -3.62 11.65
C GLN A 66 12.66 -2.67 12.50
N LYS A 67 13.03 -1.38 12.55
CA LYS A 67 12.33 -0.34 13.29
C LYS A 67 11.02 0.14 12.62
N ARG A 68 10.68 -0.32 11.42
CA ARG A 68 9.46 0.12 10.70
C ARG A 68 8.19 -0.14 11.51
N SER A 69 8.03 -1.34 12.06
CA SER A 69 6.87 -1.72 12.87
C SER A 69 6.76 -0.87 14.14
N VAL A 70 7.89 -0.62 14.81
CA VAL A 70 7.95 0.18 16.03
C VAL A 70 7.53 1.62 15.76
N VAL A 71 7.98 2.22 14.65
CA VAL A 71 7.58 3.57 14.24
C VAL A 71 6.08 3.65 13.99
N ILE A 72 5.51 2.68 13.25
CA ILE A 72 4.07 2.65 12.96
C ILE A 72 3.25 2.49 14.25
N ALA A 73 3.61 1.55 15.12
CA ALA A 73 2.93 1.33 16.39
C ALA A 73 2.98 2.57 17.30
N THR A 74 4.10 3.29 17.31
CA THR A 74 4.25 4.54 18.08
C THR A 74 3.31 5.63 17.55
N CYS A 75 3.17 5.76 16.23
CA CYS A 75 2.26 6.71 15.61
C CYS A 75 0.78 6.34 15.83
N GLU A 76 0.44 5.05 15.86
CA GLU A 76 -0.94 4.60 16.10
C GLU A 76 -1.37 4.76 17.55
N ALA A 77 -0.46 4.54 18.50
CA ALA A 77 -0.74 4.76 19.92
C ALA A 77 -0.94 6.24 20.27
N GLN A 78 -0.24 7.15 19.57
CA GLN A 78 -0.24 8.59 19.86
C GLN A 78 -0.10 9.38 18.55
N PRO A 79 -1.22 9.67 17.86
CA PRO A 79 -1.22 10.28 16.53
C PRO A 79 -0.79 11.75 16.52
N ASP A 80 -0.84 12.44 17.67
CA ASP A 80 -0.55 13.86 17.79
C ASP A 80 0.96 14.17 17.93
N HIS A 81 1.81 13.13 18.03
CA HIS A 81 3.25 13.32 18.16
C HIS A 81 3.90 13.86 16.89
N SER A 82 4.87 14.76 17.07
CA SER A 82 5.69 15.21 15.95
C SER A 82 6.68 14.12 15.51
N VAL A 83 7.18 14.22 14.28
CA VAL A 83 8.27 13.35 13.77
C VAL A 83 9.50 13.40 14.68
N ARG A 84 9.76 14.55 15.34
CA ARG A 84 10.87 14.69 16.29
C ARG A 84 10.65 13.86 17.56
N ASP A 85 9.43 13.81 18.06
CA ASP A 85 9.09 13.05 19.27
C ASP A 85 9.14 11.55 18.99
N VAL A 86 8.62 11.13 17.83
CA VAL A 86 8.72 9.73 17.37
C VAL A 86 10.19 9.34 17.17
N ALA A 87 11.03 10.22 16.64
CA ALA A 87 12.47 9.99 16.50
C ALA A 87 13.16 9.76 17.85
N ALA A 88 12.85 10.60 18.84
CA ALA A 88 13.41 10.48 20.19
C ALA A 88 12.97 9.16 20.87
N ARG A 89 11.69 8.81 20.76
CA ARG A 89 11.12 7.59 21.38
C ARG A 89 11.62 6.30 20.73
N THR A 90 11.74 6.28 19.40
CA THR A 90 12.11 5.07 18.64
C THR A 90 13.61 4.97 18.35
N GLN A 91 14.40 5.98 18.75
CA GLN A 91 15.83 6.11 18.42
C GLN A 91 16.08 5.89 16.92
N THR A 92 15.24 6.51 16.09
CA THR A 92 15.28 6.38 14.63
C THR A 92 15.52 7.75 14.03
N SER A 93 16.31 7.83 12.95
CA SER A 93 16.54 9.11 12.27
C SER A 93 15.23 9.66 11.69
N LYS A 94 15.11 10.99 11.66
CA LYS A 94 13.95 11.68 11.08
C LYS A 94 13.70 11.28 9.62
N SER A 95 14.77 11.14 8.83
CA SER A 95 14.68 10.71 7.42
C SER A 95 14.01 9.34 7.28
N THR A 96 14.46 8.37 8.07
CA THR A 96 13.87 7.02 8.09
C THR A 96 12.40 7.06 8.50
N ILE A 97 12.02 7.91 9.45
CA ILE A 97 10.61 8.06 9.85
C ILE A 97 9.77 8.65 8.72
N HIS A 98 10.25 9.70 8.05
CA HIS A 98 9.55 10.26 6.89
C HIS A 98 9.35 9.22 5.78
N ASP A 99 10.37 8.42 5.48
CA ASP A 99 10.29 7.35 4.49
C ASP A 99 9.29 6.26 4.92
N VAL A 100 9.29 5.86 6.19
CA VAL A 100 8.33 4.89 6.74
C VAL A 100 6.90 5.40 6.64
N LEU A 101 6.65 6.67 7.02
CA LEU A 101 5.32 7.26 6.93
C LEU A 101 4.83 7.35 5.48
N ARG A 102 5.71 7.76 4.56
CA ARG A 102 5.42 7.85 3.12
C ARG A 102 5.13 6.48 2.50
N THR A 103 5.93 5.46 2.83
CA THR A 103 5.78 4.10 2.29
C THR A 103 4.67 3.29 2.95
N SER A 104 4.06 3.81 4.02
CA SER A 104 2.95 3.18 4.74
C SER A 104 1.65 3.98 4.61
N ASP A 105 1.60 4.94 3.67
CA ASP A 105 0.46 5.81 3.38
C ASP A 105 -0.12 6.56 4.60
N LYS A 106 0.71 6.84 5.62
CA LYS A 106 0.31 7.60 6.79
C LYS A 106 0.48 9.09 6.49
N VAL A 107 -0.64 9.76 6.22
CA VAL A 107 -0.68 11.20 5.91
C VAL A 107 -1.09 11.99 7.15
N PRO A 108 -0.35 13.05 7.54
CA PRO A 108 -0.75 13.91 8.63
C PRO A 108 -2.07 14.62 8.28
N LYS A 109 -3.06 14.50 9.17
CA LYS A 109 -4.35 15.20 9.06
C LYS A 109 -4.49 16.13 10.26
N LEU A 110 -5.03 17.32 10.01
CA LEU A 110 -5.36 18.23 11.09
C LEU A 110 -6.51 17.63 11.92
N PRO A 111 -6.45 17.76 13.27
CA PRO A 111 -7.56 17.35 14.10
C PRO A 111 -8.80 18.15 13.75
N ARG A 112 -9.97 17.51 13.78
CA ARG A 112 -11.24 18.19 13.57
C ARG A 112 -11.50 19.10 14.77
N VAL A 113 -11.71 20.39 14.50
CA VAL A 113 -12.13 21.34 15.54
C VAL A 113 -13.57 21.04 15.92
N LEU A 114 -13.80 20.76 17.21
CA LEU A 114 -15.14 20.62 17.76
C LEU A 114 -15.61 21.98 18.32
N PRO A 115 -16.88 22.39 18.10
CA PRO A 115 -17.37 23.70 18.54
C PRO A 115 -17.28 23.93 20.06
N HIS A 116 -17.44 22.87 20.85
CA HIS A 116 -17.26 22.89 22.30
C HIS A 116 -16.97 21.48 22.80
N VAL A 117 -16.39 21.39 24.00
CA VAL A 117 -16.19 20.12 24.68
C VAL A 117 -17.52 19.66 25.25
N LEU A 118 -18.07 18.59 24.69
CA LEU A 118 -19.34 18.01 25.15
C LEU A 118 -19.14 17.32 26.51
N SER A 119 -19.97 17.70 27.49
CA SER A 119 -20.05 16.95 28.75
C SER A 119 -20.67 15.56 28.51
N THR A 120 -20.57 14.67 29.49
CA THR A 120 -21.23 13.37 29.44
C THR A 120 -22.75 13.50 29.32
N TRP A 121 -23.33 14.55 29.91
CA TRP A 121 -24.74 14.87 29.81
C TRP A 121 -25.14 15.29 28.39
N ASP A 122 -24.38 16.21 27.77
CA ASP A 122 -24.67 16.69 26.41
C ASP A 122 -24.62 15.54 25.39
N LYS A 123 -23.67 14.61 25.57
CA LYS A 123 -23.57 13.41 24.73
C LYS A 123 -24.83 12.54 24.82
N LYS A 124 -25.33 12.29 26.04
CA LYS A 124 -26.56 11.49 26.26
C LYS A 124 -27.76 12.15 25.61
N ARG A 125 -27.95 13.44 25.90
CA ARG A 125 -29.07 14.23 25.36
C ARG A 125 -29.05 14.27 23.83
N CYS A 126 -27.89 14.43 23.20
CA CYS A 126 -27.78 14.39 21.74
C CYS A 126 -28.23 13.03 21.17
N VAL A 127 -27.83 11.91 21.79
CA VAL A 127 -28.26 10.59 21.30
C VAL A 127 -29.77 10.40 21.48
N GLU A 128 -30.33 10.78 22.63
CA GLU A 128 -31.76 10.64 22.91
C GLU A 128 -32.65 11.49 21.98
N VAL A 129 -32.22 12.70 21.63
CA VAL A 129 -32.97 13.60 20.73
C VAL A 129 -32.96 13.10 19.28
N TYR A 130 -31.83 12.59 18.80
CA TYR A 130 -31.69 12.17 17.40
C TYR A 130 -32.00 10.68 17.16
N PHE A 131 -31.92 9.85 18.20
CA PHE A 131 -32.23 8.41 18.18
C PHE A 131 -33.08 8.04 19.40
N PRO A 132 -34.37 8.45 19.43
CA PRO A 132 -35.24 8.14 20.55
C PRO A 132 -35.42 6.63 20.69
N PRO A 133 -35.41 6.09 21.93
CA PRO A 133 -35.70 4.68 22.16
C PRO A 133 -37.11 4.35 21.67
N GLN A 134 -37.24 3.25 20.93
CA GLN A 134 -38.54 2.72 20.51
C GLN A 134 -39.41 2.51 21.75
N PRO A 135 -40.66 3.01 21.78
CA PRO A 135 -41.53 2.76 22.92
C PRO A 135 -41.73 1.25 23.08
N PRO A 136 -41.80 0.74 24.33
CA PRO A 136 -42.12 -0.67 24.55
C PRO A 136 -43.45 -0.95 23.85
N SER A 137 -43.49 -2.02 23.04
CA SER A 137 -44.73 -2.49 22.44
C SER A 137 -45.72 -2.73 23.57
N TYR A 138 -46.78 -1.93 23.63
CA TYR A 138 -47.84 -2.10 24.60
C TYR A 138 -48.44 -3.49 24.38
N VAL A 139 -48.11 -4.44 25.25
CA VAL A 139 -48.87 -5.67 25.40
C VAL A 139 -50.15 -5.24 26.12
N CYS A 140 -51.25 -5.13 25.38
CA CYS A 140 -52.57 -4.90 25.97
C CYS A 140 -52.83 -6.01 27.01
N PHE A 141 -52.83 -5.64 28.29
CA PHE A 141 -53.43 -6.49 29.33
C PHE A 141 -54.94 -6.35 29.20
N ASP A 142 -55.58 -7.35 28.60
CA ASP A 142 -57.03 -7.48 28.62
C ASP A 142 -57.49 -7.59 30.08
N ARG A 143 -58.25 -6.58 30.49
CA ARG A 143 -58.85 -6.46 31.81
C ARG A 143 -60.00 -7.48 31.90
N PHE A 144 -59.74 -8.65 32.47
CA PHE A 144 -60.77 -9.65 32.76
C PHE A 144 -61.77 -9.07 33.78
N ASN A 145 -62.91 -8.59 33.29
CA ASN A 145 -64.10 -8.34 34.11
C ASN A 145 -64.94 -9.61 34.11
N SER A 146 -64.92 -10.36 35.21
CA SER A 146 -65.95 -11.36 35.51
C SER A 146 -66.70 -10.95 36.76
N HIS A 147 -67.78 -10.20 36.57
CA HIS A 147 -68.94 -10.21 37.45
C HIS A 147 -69.89 -11.30 36.96
N HIS A 148 -70.21 -12.26 37.82
CA HIS A 148 -71.47 -13.04 37.91
C HIS A 148 -71.23 -14.04 39.07
N GLY A 149 -71.99 -14.09 40.17
CA GLY A 149 -73.40 -13.76 40.33
C GLY A 149 -74.22 -14.95 39.89
#